data_AF-A0A976XIH5-F1
#
_entry.id   AF-A0A976XIH5-F1
#
_cell.length_a   1.000
_cell.length_b   1.000
_cell.length_c   1.000
_cell.angle_alpha   90.00
_cell.angle_beta   90.00
_cell.angle_gamma   90.00
#
_symmetry.space_group_name_H-M   'P 1'
#
loop_
_entity.id
_entity.type
_entity.pdbx_description
1 polymer ?
#
loop_
_entity_poly.entity_id
_entity_poly.type
_entity_poly.pdbx_seq_one_letter_code
_entity_poly.pdbx_strand_id
1 'polypeptide(L)'
;MSQYGVIIKGSVAFVGLAIALCILLPLLFLRKINTNERKHFLSLMFLLVPLGTFCLWLLWVCMYISQMNPMISPMRIMHKHGGHTVEKVKQAVQQKA
;
A
#
# COMPACT_ATOMS: atom_id res chain seq x y z
N MET A 1 10.82 -9.38 -11.59
CA MET A 1 11.23 -8.90 -10.26
C MET A 1 10.64 -9.87 -9.25
N SER A 2 11.44 -10.48 -8.36
CA SER A 2 10.89 -11.45 -7.39
C SER A 2 9.84 -10.77 -6.51
N GLN A 3 8.66 -11.37 -6.40
CA GLN A 3 7.53 -10.90 -5.60
C GLN A 3 7.94 -10.58 -4.14
N TYR A 4 8.77 -11.45 -3.56
CA TYR A 4 9.33 -11.27 -2.21
C TYR A 4 10.27 -10.06 -2.10
N GLY A 5 10.94 -9.69 -3.20
CA GLY A 5 11.83 -8.53 -3.24
C GLY A 5 11.10 -7.20 -3.08
N VAL A 6 9.83 -7.12 -3.51
CA VAL A 6 9.00 -5.91 -3.35
C VAL A 6 8.61 -5.74 -1.88
N ILE A 7 8.21 -6.83 -1.22
CA ILE A 7 7.85 -6.84 0.20
C ILE A 7 9.04 -6.40 1.05
N ILE A 8 10.24 -6.96 0.81
CA ILE A 8 11.44 -6.61 1.57
C ILE A 8 11.79 -5.13 1.40
N LYS A 9 11.82 -4.62 0.16
CA LYS A 9 12.13 -3.20 -0.10
C LYS A 9 11.11 -2.26 0.55
N GLY A 10 9.82 -2.60 0.46
CA GLY A 10 8.76 -1.84 1.11
C GLY A 10 8.89 -1.84 2.63
N SER A 11 9.11 -3.00 3.25
CA SER A 11 9.32 -3.11 4.70
C SER A 11 10.52 -2.29 5.17
N VAL A 12 11.66 -2.34 4.46
CA VAL A 12 12.82 -1.50 4.77
C VAL A 12 12.49 -0.01 4.67
N ALA A 13 11.71 0.40 3.66
CA ALA A 13 11.29 1.79 3.51
C ALA A 13 10.40 2.26 4.68
N PHE A 14 9.44 1.45 5.13
CA PHE A 14 8.58 1.79 6.27
C PHE A 14 9.36 1.83 7.60
N VAL A 15 10.32 0.92 7.81
CA VAL A 15 11.21 0.97 8.98
C VAL A 15 12.07 2.24 8.95
N GLY A 16 12.66 2.57 7.79
CA GLY A 16 13.44 3.80 7.63
C GLY A 16 12.59 5.05 7.88
N LEU A 17 11.35 5.08 7.40
CA LEU A 17 10.40 6.17 7.65
C LEU A 17 10.06 6.30 9.13
N ALA A 18 9.81 5.20 9.83
CA ALA A 18 9.54 5.21 11.26
C ALA A 18 10.71 5.79 12.07
N ILE A 19 11.94 5.35 11.78
CA ILE A 19 13.15 5.89 12.43
C ILE A 19 13.31 7.37 12.13
N ALA A 20 13.16 7.78 10.86
CA ALA A 20 13.28 9.18 10.47
C ALA A 20 12.26 10.08 11.19
N LEU A 21 10.99 9.65 11.27
CA LEU A 21 9.95 10.40 11.97
C LEU A 21 10.20 10.46 13.49
N CYS A 22 10.66 9.37 14.10
CA CYS A 22 11.04 9.33 15.51
C CYS A 22 12.20 10.28 15.86
N ILE A 23 13.03 10.68 14.90
CA ILE A 23 14.12 11.65 15.12
C ILE A 23 13.67 13.06 14.75
N LEU A 24 13.08 13.25 13.58
CA LEU A 24 12.70 14.57 13.07
C LEU A 24 11.62 15.24 13.91
N LEU A 25 10.61 14.49 14.35
CA LEU A 25 9.49 15.07 15.10
C LEU A 25 9.94 15.61 16.48
N PRO A 26 10.72 14.88 17.31
CA PRO A 26 11.28 15.46 18.52
C PRO A 26 12.13 16.71 18.25
N LEU A 27 12.98 16.71 17.21
CA LEU A 27 13.83 17.87 16.89
C LEU A 27 13.01 19.13 16.56
N LEU A 28 11.89 18.97 15.86
CA LEU A 28 11.00 20.08 15.49
C LEU A 28 10.12 20.55 16.65
N PHE A 29 9.56 19.62 17.44
CA PHE A 29 8.56 19.93 18.47
C PHE A 29 9.15 20.23 19.86
N LEU A 30 10.31 19.67 20.22
CA LEU A 30 10.94 19.89 21.54
C LEU A 30 11.30 21.35 21.80
N ARG A 31 11.65 22.12 20.75
CA ARG A 31 11.92 23.57 20.88
C ARG A 31 10.69 24.37 21.31
N LYS A 32 9.49 23.90 20.97
CA LYS A 32 8.22 24.61 21.23
C LYS A 32 7.57 24.21 22.56
N ILE A 33 7.94 23.07 23.12
CA ILE A 33 7.29 22.49 24.32
C ILE A 33 8.00 22.90 25.61
N ASN A 34 7.17 23.27 26.60
CA ASN A 34 7.58 23.55 27.99
C ASN A 34 8.37 22.38 28.59
N THR A 35 9.44 22.69 29.31
CA THR A 35 10.38 21.71 29.88
C THR A 35 9.71 20.68 30.79
N ASN A 36 8.65 21.05 31.51
CA ASN A 36 7.92 20.15 32.42
C ASN A 36 7.16 19.02 31.67
N GLU A 37 6.62 19.32 30.48
CA GLU A 37 5.77 18.40 29.70
C GLU A 37 6.57 17.50 28.73
N ARG A 38 7.88 17.76 28.56
CA ARG A 38 8.71 17.09 27.54
C ARG A 38 8.76 15.57 27.69
N LYS A 39 8.79 15.06 28.91
CA LYS A 39 8.89 13.62 29.18
C LYS A 39 7.62 12.89 28.70
N HIS A 40 6.44 13.42 29.03
CA HIS A 40 5.17 12.87 28.59
C HIS A 40 5.01 12.98 27.07
N PHE A 41 5.39 14.12 26.50
CA PHE A 41 5.35 14.31 25.05
C PHE A 41 6.26 13.31 24.31
N LEU A 42 7.51 13.12 24.77
CA LEU A 42 8.42 12.15 24.17
C LEU A 42 7.89 10.72 24.32
N SER A 43 7.39 10.34 25.49
CA SER A 43 6.80 9.02 25.71
C SER A 43 5.61 8.76 24.77
N LEU A 44 4.73 9.74 24.59
CA LEU A 44 3.59 9.65 23.67
C LEU A 44 4.07 9.54 22.22
N MET A 45 5.04 10.37 21.81
CA MET A 45 5.61 10.33 20.46
C MET A 45 6.24 8.97 20.14
N PHE A 46 7.09 8.46 21.02
CA PHE A 46 7.76 7.16 20.83
C PHE A 46 6.79 5.98 20.83
N LEU A 47 5.57 6.14 21.30
CA LEU A 47 4.52 5.12 21.22
C LEU A 47 3.68 5.28 19.94
N LEU A 48 3.16 6.48 19.70
CA LEU A 48 2.23 6.74 18.59
C LEU A 48 2.90 6.66 17.21
N VAL A 49 4.14 7.17 17.07
CA VAL A 49 4.82 7.20 15.77
C VAL A 49 5.08 5.79 15.24
N PRO A 50 5.77 4.88 15.97
CA PRO A 50 5.98 3.52 15.48
C PRO A 50 4.66 2.77 15.30
N LEU A 51 3.69 2.90 16.21
CA LEU A 51 2.38 2.27 16.07
C LEU A 51 1.66 2.73 14.79
N GLY A 52 1.61 4.03 14.52
CA GLY A 52 1.00 4.58 13.32
C GLY A 52 1.70 4.11 12.03
N THR A 53 3.03 4.14 12.02
CA THR A 53 3.80 3.65 10.86
C THR A 53 3.63 2.14 10.64
N PHE A 54 3.51 1.35 11.72
CA PHE A 54 3.23 -0.07 11.66
C PHE A 54 1.83 -0.34 11.08
N CYS A 55 0.81 0.41 11.50
CA CYS A 55 -0.53 0.31 10.93
C CYS A 55 -0.55 0.62 9.42
N LEU A 56 0.19 1.65 8.98
CA LEU A 56 0.32 1.99 7.56
C LEU A 56 1.06 0.90 6.77
N TRP A 57 2.09 0.30 7.36
CA TRP A 57 2.79 -0.85 6.78
C TRP A 57 1.86 -2.07 6.63
N LEU A 58 1.03 -2.36 7.65
CA LEU A 58 0.03 -3.42 7.59
C LEU A 58 -1.00 -3.18 6.47
N LEU A 59 -1.51 -1.96 6.34
CA LEU A 59 -2.44 -1.61 5.27
C LEU A 59 -1.80 -1.85 3.89
N TRP A 60 -0.56 -1.39 3.72
CA TRP A 60 0.18 -1.54 2.47
C TRP A 60 0.44 -3.01 2.12
N VAL A 61 0.93 -3.82 3.07
CA VAL A 61 1.27 -5.22 2.81
C VAL A 61 0.01 -6.05 2.52
N CYS A 62 -1.10 -5.79 3.23
CA CYS A 62 -2.37 -6.45 2.95
C CYS A 62 -2.90 -6.13 1.56
N MET A 63 -2.87 -4.85 1.15
CA MET A 63 -3.23 -4.46 -0.21
C MET A 63 -2.31 -5.06 -1.28
N TYR A 64 -1.02 -5.22 -0.98
CA TYR A 64 -0.09 -5.83 -1.92
C TYR A 64 -0.37 -7.33 -2.08
N ILE A 65 -0.54 -8.05 -0.97
CA ILE A 65 -0.80 -9.50 -0.97
C ILE A 65 -2.12 -9.84 -1.67
N SER A 66 -3.17 -9.03 -1.49
CA SER A 66 -4.47 -9.27 -2.15
C SER A 66 -4.39 -9.27 -3.69
N GLN A 67 -3.37 -8.62 -4.25
CA GLN A 67 -3.12 -8.54 -5.69
C GLN A 67 -2.16 -9.62 -6.21
N MET A 68 -1.52 -10.42 -5.34
CA MET A 68 -0.52 -11.40 -5.76
C MET A 68 -1.13 -12.64 -6.44
N ASN A 69 -2.35 -13.02 -6.06
CA ASN A 69 -3.10 -14.14 -6.65
C ASN A 69 -4.55 -13.71 -6.93
N PRO A 70 -4.79 -12.86 -7.95
CA PRO A 70 -6.12 -12.35 -8.23
C PRO A 70 -6.99 -13.48 -8.83
N MET A 71 -8.13 -13.75 -8.20
CA MET A 71 -9.14 -14.66 -8.76
C MET A 71 -10.00 -14.01 -9.84
N ILE A 72 -10.02 -12.67 -9.88
CA ILE A 72 -10.79 -11.87 -10.81
C ILE A 72 -9.83 -11.04 -11.65
N SER A 73 -9.93 -11.20 -12.96
CA SER A 73 -9.22 -10.37 -13.93
C SER A 73 -10.15 -9.27 -14.45
N PRO A 74 -9.65 -8.04 -14.68
CA PRO A 74 -10.46 -6.96 -15.20
C PRO A 74 -10.98 -7.31 -16.60
N MET A 75 -12.31 -7.27 -16.79
CA MET A 75 -12.91 -7.48 -18.10
C MET A 75 -12.74 -6.19 -18.92
N ARG A 76 -11.85 -6.21 -19.90
CA ARG A 76 -11.72 -5.10 -20.85
C ARG A 76 -12.87 -5.20 -21.85
N ILE A 77 -13.93 -4.43 -21.63
CA ILE A 77 -14.89 -4.12 -22.68
C ILE A 77 -14.13 -3.27 -23.68
N MET A 78 -13.52 -3.93 -24.68
CA MET A 78 -13.00 -3.22 -25.83
C MET A 78 -14.21 -2.57 -26.51
N HIS A 79 -14.35 -1.26 -26.40
CA HIS A 79 -15.20 -0.50 -27.32
C HIS A 79 -14.59 -0.68 -28.71
N LYS A 80 -15.01 -1.76 -29.36
CA LYS A 80 -14.54 -2.14 -30.68
C LYS A 80 -15.14 -1.15 -31.66
N HIS A 81 -14.36 -0.15 -32.03
CA HIS A 81 -14.64 0.69 -33.18
C HIS A 81 -14.43 -0.15 -34.46
N GLY A 82 -15.43 -0.95 -34.85
CA GLY A 82 -15.43 -1.73 -36.08
C GLY A 82 -16.23 -3.03 -35.97
N GLY A 83 -17.47 -3.00 -36.47
CA GLY A 83 -18.53 -3.99 -36.34
C GLY A 83 -18.33 -5.40 -36.95
N HIS A 84 -17.11 -5.94 -37.03
CA HIS A 84 -16.86 -7.24 -37.70
C HIS A 84 -16.52 -8.44 -36.80
N THR A 85 -16.30 -8.28 -35.49
CA THR A 85 -15.82 -9.40 -34.63
C THR A 85 -16.89 -9.96 -33.69
N VAL A 86 -17.95 -9.19 -33.41
CA VAL A 86 -19.02 -9.65 -32.51
C VAL A 86 -19.81 -10.81 -33.14
N GLU A 87 -19.98 -10.82 -34.47
CA GLU A 87 -20.66 -11.92 -35.17
C GLU A 87 -19.89 -13.24 -35.14
N LYS A 88 -18.57 -13.20 -35.30
CA LYS A 88 -17.72 -14.40 -35.33
C LYS A 88 -17.70 -15.14 -33.98
N VAL A 89 -17.73 -14.40 -32.87
CA VAL A 89 -17.75 -14.99 -31.52
C VAL A 89 -19.13 -15.59 -31.22
N LYS A 90 -20.23 -14.93 -31.61
CA LYS A 90 -21.58 -15.50 -31.46
C LYS A 90 -21.76 -16.79 -32.28
N GLN A 91 -21.27 -16.82 -33.52
CA GLN A 91 -21.35 -18.00 -34.39
C GLN A 91 -20.53 -19.18 -33.87
N ALA A 92 -19.31 -18.93 -33.37
CA ALA A 92 -18.48 -19.99 -32.78
C ALA A 92 -19.07 -20.60 -31.49
N VAL A 93 -19.88 -19.82 -30.76
CA VAL A 93 -20.61 -20.29 -29.57
C VAL A 93 -21.88 -21.06 -29.95
N GLN A 94 -22.63 -20.64 -30.98
CA GLN A 94 -23.81 -21.39 -31.44
C GLN A 94 -23.50 -22.68 -32.19
N GLN A 95 -22.34 -22.79 -32.84
CA GLN A 95 -21.97 -23.98 -33.61
C GLN A 95 -21.37 -25.11 -32.72
N LYS A 96 -21.14 -24.83 -31.44
CA LYS A 96 -20.70 -25.81 -30.43
C LYS A 96 -21.83 -26.27 -29.49
N ALA A 97 -23.07 -25.85 -29.75
CA ALA A 97 -24.29 -26.34 -29.10
C ALA A 97 -25.06 -27.22 -30.10
#